data_AF-A0A5J5D3D0-F1
#
_entry.id   AF-A0A5J5D3D0-F1
#
_cell.length_a   1.000
_cell.length_b   1.000
_cell.length_c   1.000
_cell.angle_alpha   90.00
_cell.angle_beta   90.00
_cell.angle_gamma   90.00
#
_symmetry.space_group_name_H-M   'P 1'
#
loop_
_entity.id
_entity.type
_entity.pdbx_description
1 polymer ?
#
loop_
_entity_poly.entity_id
_entity_poly.type
_entity_poly.pdbx_seq_one_letter_code
_entity_poly.pdbx_strand_id
1 'polypeptide(L)'
;RAKITPGVRAGCPGHCSSYGSLCQNQGRCVERANGFHCDCGLSAYTGVFCHTEPYELSRNSSSLPSSIYSDMTLRGENVSLSFRTNQSPALLLYVSSYYREYLALLVNKHDKLEVRYKLDSSRDAQVLRSRVKSLANGQLHTVTIRRLTDSVSVQHQKKTSSNIVEDFNLTSDGEFNAIKSLVLGRVHVVHFNSISPLKAALLHPDTSPVIITGPLVQSNCGSSASANPYAAENTHHLSDQSGSVGSGQPLVNAIRTDSALIGGVIAVVIFVIVTGLAITARFLYRRKETYRNQEVKDVKQEDSPDFPFNSQTDSQIVSTETPKEYFI
;
A
#
# COMPACT_ATOMS: atom_id res chain seq x y z
N ARG A 1 -5.97 -51.55 29.75
CA ARG A 1 -4.83 -50.69 29.36
C ARG A 1 -4.30 -51.23 28.04
N ALA A 2 -4.39 -50.49 26.93
CA ALA A 2 -3.98 -50.98 25.61
C ALA A 2 -2.46 -51.22 25.55
N LYS A 3 -2.04 -52.33 24.93
CA LYS A 3 -0.64 -52.73 24.74
C LYS A 3 0.01 -51.76 23.75
N ILE A 4 1.15 -51.18 24.12
CA ILE A 4 1.97 -50.36 23.23
C ILE A 4 2.68 -51.32 22.25
N THR A 5 2.41 -51.19 20.95
CA THR A 5 3.10 -51.95 19.90
C THR A 5 4.48 -51.33 19.65
N PRO A 6 5.59 -52.09 19.77
CA PRO A 6 6.93 -51.56 19.48
C PRO A 6 7.01 -51.07 18.03
N GLY A 7 7.45 -49.83 17.83
CA GLY A 7 7.52 -49.18 16.51
C GLY A 7 6.31 -48.31 16.13
N VAL A 8 5.23 -48.32 16.91
CA VAL A 8 4.05 -47.48 16.67
C VAL A 8 4.01 -46.35 17.70
N ARG A 9 4.20 -45.09 17.26
CA ARG A 9 3.86 -43.92 18.07
C ARG A 9 2.37 -43.64 17.96
N ALA A 10 1.72 -43.34 19.09
CA ALA A 10 0.37 -42.82 19.08
C ALA A 10 0.37 -41.43 18.40
N GLY A 11 -0.44 -41.28 17.36
CA GLY A 11 -0.55 -40.05 16.57
C GLY A 11 0.52 -39.97 15.48
N CYS A 12 0.08 -39.96 14.21
CA CYS A 12 0.91 -39.38 13.16
C CYS A 12 0.82 -37.85 13.36
N PRO A 13 1.94 -37.14 13.63
CA PRO A 13 1.91 -35.69 13.61
C PRO A 13 1.55 -35.28 12.18
N GLY A 14 0.34 -34.75 11.98
CA GLY A 14 -0.14 -34.33 10.66
C GLY A 14 0.80 -33.31 10.02
N HIS A 15 0.81 -33.21 8.71
CA HIS A 15 1.62 -32.27 7.94
C HIS A 15 1.51 -30.83 8.47
N CYS A 16 0.37 -30.41 8.98
CA CYS A 16 0.23 -29.07 9.57
C CYS A 16 1.09 -28.81 10.81
N SER A 17 1.49 -29.85 11.55
CA SER A 17 2.43 -29.70 12.67
C SER A 17 3.85 -29.32 12.20
N SER A 18 4.24 -29.77 11.01
CA SER A 18 5.59 -29.57 10.46
C SER A 18 5.64 -28.40 9.47
N TYR A 19 4.61 -28.29 8.63
CA TYR A 19 4.55 -27.35 7.51
C TYR A 19 3.54 -26.22 7.71
N GLY A 20 2.82 -26.19 8.84
CA GLY A 20 1.80 -25.16 9.09
C GLY A 20 2.35 -23.74 9.11
N SER A 21 3.63 -23.56 9.46
CA SER A 21 4.32 -22.27 9.42
C SER A 21 4.52 -21.72 8.01
N LEU A 22 4.36 -22.54 6.97
CA LEU A 22 4.39 -22.10 5.58
C LEU A 22 3.12 -21.31 5.21
N CYS A 23 2.01 -21.51 5.92
CA CYS A 23 0.80 -20.71 5.73
C CYS A 23 1.01 -19.30 6.28
N GLN A 24 1.23 -18.34 5.38
CA GLN A 24 1.48 -16.95 5.73
C GLN A 24 0.18 -16.18 5.99
N ASN A 25 0.31 -14.94 6.48
CA ASN A 25 -0.78 -13.96 6.55
C ASN A 25 -2.10 -14.48 7.14
N GLN A 26 -2.02 -15.19 8.28
CA GLN A 26 -3.18 -15.76 8.99
C GLN A 26 -3.91 -16.85 8.20
N GLY A 27 -3.28 -17.44 7.18
CA GLY A 27 -3.75 -18.64 6.52
C GLY A 27 -3.82 -19.82 7.50
N ARG A 28 -4.90 -20.60 7.45
CA ARG A 28 -5.09 -21.76 8.32
C ARG A 28 -4.56 -23.00 7.61
N CYS A 29 -3.61 -23.71 8.23
CA CYS A 29 -3.20 -25.01 7.73
C CYS A 29 -4.32 -26.04 7.93
N VAL A 30 -4.68 -26.76 6.87
CA VAL A 30 -5.68 -27.83 6.90
C VAL A 30 -5.08 -29.12 6.34
N GLU A 31 -5.13 -30.15 7.18
CA GLU A 31 -4.65 -31.50 6.89
C GLU A 31 -5.46 -32.15 5.77
N ARG A 32 -4.79 -32.93 4.91
CA ARG A 32 -5.41 -33.78 3.88
C ARG A 32 -4.84 -35.19 3.98
N ALA A 33 -5.56 -36.16 3.39
CA ALA A 33 -5.12 -37.55 3.35
C ALA A 33 -3.70 -37.74 2.79
N ASN A 34 -3.33 -36.91 1.79
CA ASN A 34 -2.02 -36.94 1.13
C ASN A 34 -1.31 -35.57 1.19
N GLY A 35 -1.26 -34.92 2.36
CA GLY A 35 -0.52 -33.67 2.54
C GLY A 35 -1.25 -32.61 3.37
N PHE A 36 -0.98 -31.34 3.06
CA PHE A 36 -1.68 -30.21 3.66
C PHE A 36 -1.99 -29.15 2.60
N HIS A 37 -2.85 -28.20 2.95
CA HIS A 37 -3.01 -26.97 2.20
C HIS A 37 -3.31 -25.81 3.14
N CYS A 38 -3.03 -24.58 2.69
CA CYS A 38 -3.39 -23.39 3.43
C CYS A 38 -4.78 -22.90 2.98
N ASP A 39 -5.73 -22.92 3.90
CA ASP A 39 -7.00 -22.23 3.74
C ASP A 39 -6.79 -20.73 3.98
N CYS A 40 -6.83 -19.97 2.89
CA CYS A 40 -6.70 -18.52 2.93
C CYS A 40 -8.05 -17.81 3.11
N GLY A 41 -9.18 -18.51 3.29
CA GLY A 41 -10.53 -17.90 3.28
C GLY A 41 -10.68 -16.68 4.20
N LEU A 42 -10.11 -16.76 5.40
CA LEU A 42 -10.11 -15.66 6.38
C LEU A 42 -8.97 -14.64 6.20
N SER A 43 -8.00 -14.94 5.33
CA SER A 43 -6.88 -14.06 5.00
C SER A 43 -7.26 -13.09 3.89
N ALA A 44 -6.74 -11.85 3.94
CA ALA A 44 -6.81 -10.92 2.83
C ALA A 44 -5.95 -11.34 1.62
N TYR A 45 -5.11 -12.37 1.76
CA TYR A 45 -4.21 -12.86 0.72
C TYR A 45 -4.75 -14.13 0.04
N THR A 46 -4.15 -14.48 -1.09
CA THR A 46 -4.44 -15.66 -1.92
C THR A 46 -3.15 -16.47 -2.19
N GLY A 47 -3.25 -17.51 -3.02
CA GLY A 47 -2.16 -18.41 -3.38
C GLY A 47 -2.02 -19.60 -2.43
N VAL A 48 -1.19 -20.57 -2.83
CA VAL A 48 -1.04 -21.88 -2.14
C VAL A 48 -0.59 -21.78 -0.67
N PHE A 49 0.09 -20.70 -0.33
CA PHE A 49 0.62 -20.40 1.01
C PHE A 49 0.10 -19.07 1.57
N CYS A 50 -0.97 -18.50 1.00
CA CYS A 50 -1.56 -17.21 1.39
C CYS A 50 -0.56 -16.03 1.34
N HIS A 51 0.34 -16.01 0.36
CA HIS A 51 1.38 -15.00 0.21
C HIS A 51 1.10 -14.00 -0.93
N THR A 52 0.12 -14.29 -1.79
CA THR A 52 -0.16 -13.50 -2.99
C THR A 52 -1.20 -12.44 -2.67
N GLU A 53 -0.95 -11.18 -3.05
CA GLU A 53 -1.94 -10.13 -2.92
C GLU A 53 -3.02 -10.26 -4.01
N PRO A 54 -4.31 -10.08 -3.69
CA PRO A 54 -5.35 -10.06 -4.71
C PRO A 54 -5.15 -8.81 -5.57
N TYR A 55 -5.03 -9.02 -6.88
CA TYR A 55 -4.96 -7.95 -7.87
C TYR A 55 -6.20 -7.99 -8.76
N GLU A 56 -6.52 -6.84 -9.34
CA GLU A 56 -7.65 -6.72 -10.24
C GLU A 56 -7.35 -7.46 -11.56
N LEU A 57 -8.22 -8.41 -11.92
CA LEU A 57 -8.30 -8.89 -13.29
C LEU A 57 -9.22 -7.90 -14.03
N SER A 58 -8.64 -6.95 -14.75
CA SER A 58 -9.35 -5.94 -15.53
C SER A 58 -10.61 -6.52 -16.19
N ARG A 59 -11.78 -6.13 -15.67
CA ARG A 59 -13.07 -6.40 -16.28
C ARG A 59 -13.94 -5.16 -16.11
N ASN A 60 -14.34 -4.59 -17.24
CA ASN A 60 -15.31 -3.52 -17.29
C ASN A 60 -16.70 -4.10 -16.95
N SER A 61 -16.98 -4.36 -15.68
CA SER A 61 -18.31 -4.74 -15.23
C SER A 61 -18.91 -3.60 -14.40
N SER A 62 -19.76 -2.80 -15.04
CA SER A 62 -20.71 -1.94 -14.36
C SER A 62 -21.88 -2.80 -13.85
N SER A 63 -21.69 -3.52 -12.76
CA SER A 63 -22.80 -4.18 -12.07
C SER A 63 -23.49 -3.15 -11.17
N LEU A 64 -24.77 -2.90 -11.40
CA LEU A 64 -25.64 -2.18 -10.47
C LEU A 64 -25.57 -2.86 -9.08
N PRO A 65 -25.64 -2.09 -7.99
CA PRO A 65 -25.57 -2.66 -6.66
C PRO A 65 -26.74 -3.61 -6.43
N SER A 66 -26.50 -4.92 -6.33
CA SER A 66 -27.41 -5.81 -5.63
C SER A 66 -27.34 -5.46 -4.14
N SER A 67 -28.45 -4.95 -3.62
CA SER A 67 -28.65 -4.70 -2.19
C SER A 67 -28.53 -6.00 -1.42
N ILE A 68 -27.33 -6.36 -0.98
CA ILE A 68 -27.10 -7.53 -0.13
C ILE A 68 -26.86 -7.05 1.30
N TYR A 69 -27.84 -7.39 2.15
CA TYR A 69 -27.82 -7.34 3.62
C TYR A 69 -27.81 -5.95 4.30
N SER A 70 -28.98 -5.30 4.31
CA SER A 70 -29.25 -4.15 5.18
C SER A 70 -29.50 -4.51 6.66
N ASP A 71 -29.35 -5.78 7.05
CA ASP A 71 -29.70 -6.28 8.39
C ASP A 71 -28.48 -6.70 9.22
N MET A 72 -27.30 -6.18 8.90
CA MET A 72 -26.12 -6.36 9.74
C MET A 72 -26.17 -5.33 10.88
N THR A 73 -26.63 -5.78 12.06
CA THR A 73 -26.56 -5.01 13.30
C THR A 73 -25.24 -5.28 14.01
N LEU A 74 -24.35 -4.29 14.10
CA LEU A 74 -23.05 -4.46 14.75
C LEU A 74 -23.05 -3.80 16.13
N ARG A 75 -23.05 -4.63 17.18
CA ARG A 75 -22.73 -4.21 18.55
C ARG A 75 -21.22 -4.02 18.80
N GLY A 76 -20.42 -4.35 17.79
CA GLY A 76 -18.98 -4.22 17.80
C GLY A 76 -18.40 -4.49 16.42
N GLU A 77 -17.31 -3.78 16.13
CA GLU A 77 -16.60 -3.84 14.86
C GLU A 77 -15.16 -4.25 15.12
N ASN A 78 -14.64 -5.13 14.26
CA ASN A 78 -13.22 -5.45 14.21
C ASN A 78 -12.67 -5.05 12.85
N VAL A 79 -11.94 -3.95 12.79
CA VAL A 79 -11.39 -3.40 11.56
C VAL A 79 -9.88 -3.48 11.62
N SER A 80 -9.26 -4.11 10.63
CA SER A 80 -7.80 -4.09 10.47
C SER A 80 -7.46 -3.64 9.07
N LEU A 81 -6.50 -2.73 8.94
CA LEU A 81 -5.97 -2.31 7.65
C LEU A 81 -4.51 -1.91 7.76
N SER A 82 -3.80 -2.05 6.65
CA SER A 82 -2.47 -1.50 6.46
C SER A 82 -2.53 -0.31 5.50
N PHE A 83 -1.70 0.70 5.71
CA PHE A 83 -1.65 1.87 4.84
C PHE A 83 -0.23 2.44 4.74
N ARG A 84 0.00 3.16 3.64
CA ARG A 84 1.23 3.89 3.38
C ARG A 84 0.86 5.20 2.71
N THR A 85 1.13 6.32 3.36
CA THR A 85 0.78 7.67 2.86
C THR A 85 1.88 8.68 3.14
N ASN A 86 2.01 9.67 2.26
CA ASN A 86 2.79 10.90 2.47
C ASN A 86 1.86 12.12 2.62
N GLN A 87 0.54 11.88 2.66
CA GLN A 87 -0.50 12.91 2.69
C GLN A 87 -1.15 12.96 4.07
N SER A 88 -1.35 14.19 4.55
CA SER A 88 -2.01 14.51 5.82
C SER A 88 -2.82 15.80 5.59
N PRO A 89 -4.16 15.79 5.69
CA PRO A 89 -5.01 14.65 6.07
C PRO A 89 -5.18 13.60 4.96
N ALA A 90 -5.51 12.36 5.34
CA ALA A 90 -5.82 11.27 4.41
C ALA A 90 -6.93 10.37 4.97
N LEU A 91 -8.00 10.16 4.20
CA LEU A 91 -9.04 9.19 4.53
C LEU A 91 -8.54 7.78 4.22
N LEU A 92 -8.68 6.86 5.17
CA LEU A 92 -8.26 5.46 5.01
C LEU A 92 -9.47 4.54 4.78
N LEU A 93 -10.50 4.69 5.62
CA LEU A 93 -11.74 3.93 5.55
C LEU A 93 -12.90 4.82 5.98
N TYR A 94 -14.01 4.72 5.25
CA TYR A 94 -15.28 5.31 5.64
C TYR A 94 -16.40 4.29 5.44
N VAL A 95 -17.11 3.96 6.51
CA VAL A 95 -18.26 3.05 6.49
C VAL A 95 -19.49 3.86 6.80
N SER A 96 -20.48 3.81 5.91
CA SER A 96 -21.73 4.56 6.04
C SER A 96 -22.90 3.64 6.30
N SER A 97 -23.87 4.09 7.09
CA SER A 97 -25.18 3.46 7.27
C SER A 97 -26.28 4.18 6.45
N TYR A 98 -27.40 3.50 6.21
CA TYR A 98 -28.65 4.12 5.74
C TYR A 98 -29.21 5.15 6.74
N TYR A 99 -28.90 5.02 8.03
CA TYR A 99 -29.37 5.92 9.09
C TYR A 99 -28.46 7.14 9.32
N ARG A 100 -27.55 7.44 8.37
CA ARG A 100 -26.56 8.54 8.47
C ARG A 100 -25.59 8.39 9.65
N GLU A 101 -25.50 7.19 10.20
CA GLU A 101 -24.40 6.77 11.08
C GLU A 101 -23.16 6.49 10.24
N TYR A 102 -21.98 6.66 10.82
CA TYR A 102 -20.74 6.30 10.14
C TYR A 102 -19.58 5.99 11.09
N LEU A 103 -18.65 5.19 10.57
CA LEU A 103 -17.30 4.96 11.11
C LEU A 103 -16.29 5.51 10.11
N ALA A 104 -15.39 6.40 10.54
CA ALA A 104 -14.30 6.89 9.71
C ALA A 104 -12.94 6.68 10.38
N LEU A 105 -11.99 6.12 9.63
CA LEU A 105 -10.57 6.05 10.00
C LEU A 105 -9.80 6.96 9.05
N LEU A 106 -9.04 7.91 9.61
CA LEU A 106 -8.26 8.86 8.83
C LEU A 106 -6.97 9.25 9.55
N VAL A 107 -5.96 9.65 8.78
CA VAL A 107 -4.83 10.43 9.28
C VAL A 107 -5.26 11.89 9.27
N ASN A 108 -5.22 12.55 10.43
CA ASN A 108 -5.62 13.95 10.55
C ASN A 108 -4.49 14.91 10.13
N LYS A 109 -4.80 16.21 10.06
CA LYS A 109 -3.84 17.28 9.71
C LYS A 109 -2.60 17.38 10.63
N HIS A 110 -2.64 16.73 11.80
CA HIS A 110 -1.53 16.69 12.75
C HIS A 110 -0.75 15.38 12.67
N ASP A 111 -0.99 14.61 11.61
CA ASP A 111 -0.31 13.35 11.34
C ASP A 111 -0.51 12.28 12.43
N LYS A 112 -1.73 12.21 12.96
CA LYS A 112 -2.20 11.24 13.94
C LYS A 112 -3.39 10.46 13.42
N LEU A 113 -3.57 9.24 13.89
CA LEU A 113 -4.75 8.43 13.57
C LEU A 113 -5.96 9.01 14.33
N GLU A 114 -7.03 9.27 13.60
CA GLU A 114 -8.34 9.58 14.15
C GLU A 114 -9.34 8.50 13.77
N VAL A 115 -10.05 7.98 14.77
CA VAL A 115 -11.21 7.12 14.60
C VAL A 115 -12.44 7.93 14.98
N ARG A 116 -13.41 8.04 14.08
CA ARG A 116 -14.64 8.79 14.30
C ARG A 116 -15.83 7.87 14.26
N TYR A 117 -16.62 7.87 15.34
CA TYR A 117 -17.88 7.14 15.44
C TYR A 117 -19.05 8.13 15.52
N LYS A 118 -19.96 8.05 14.56
CA LYS A 118 -21.30 8.66 14.64
C LYS A 118 -22.31 7.53 14.69
N LEU A 119 -22.66 7.10 15.90
CA LEU A 119 -23.59 6.00 16.18
C LEU A 119 -25.02 6.47 16.43
N ASP A 120 -25.20 7.77 16.66
CA ASP A 120 -26.50 8.41 16.84
C ASP A 120 -26.58 9.56 15.83
N SER A 121 -27.56 9.49 14.93
CA SER A 121 -27.75 10.50 13.88
C SER A 121 -27.99 11.91 14.45
N SER A 122 -28.58 11.99 15.66
CA SER A 122 -28.91 13.23 16.36
C SER A 122 -27.72 13.87 17.09
N ARG A 123 -26.63 13.12 17.31
CA ARG A 123 -25.43 13.59 18.01
C ARG A 123 -24.28 13.85 17.06
N ASP A 124 -23.34 14.66 17.50
CA ASP A 124 -22.07 14.84 16.81
C ASP A 124 -21.20 13.58 16.91
N ALA A 125 -20.33 13.42 15.91
CA ALA A 125 -19.41 12.29 15.88
C ALA A 125 -18.39 12.39 17.02
N GLN A 126 -18.19 11.27 17.72
CA GLN A 126 -17.13 11.14 18.71
C GLN A 126 -15.80 10.88 18.03
N VAL A 127 -14.78 11.66 18.39
CA VAL A 127 -13.46 11.64 17.76
C VAL A 127 -12.43 11.07 18.73
N LEU A 128 -11.93 9.87 18.45
CA LEU A 128 -10.86 9.22 19.17
C LEU A 128 -9.54 9.52 18.49
N ARG A 129 -8.59 10.13 19.21
CA ARG A 129 -7.30 10.54 18.67
C ARG A 129 -6.19 9.69 19.26
N SER A 130 -5.48 8.95 18.41
CA SER A 130 -4.31 8.20 18.82
C SER A 130 -3.18 9.11 19.28
N ARG A 131 -2.34 8.65 20.21
CA ARG A 131 -1.10 9.35 20.59
C ARG A 131 0.03 9.14 19.58
N VAL A 132 -0.09 8.14 18.71
CA VAL A 132 0.88 7.86 17.65
C VAL A 132 0.90 9.02 16.66
N LYS A 133 2.11 9.52 16.37
CA LYS A 133 2.39 10.61 15.43
C LYS A 133 3.18 10.08 14.24
N SER A 134 3.32 10.92 13.22
CA SER A 134 4.17 10.64 12.05
C SER A 134 3.68 9.43 11.26
N LEU A 135 2.39 9.37 10.95
CA LEU A 135 1.76 8.27 10.20
C LEU A 135 1.81 8.50 8.67
N ALA A 136 2.04 9.72 8.23
CA ALA A 136 2.20 10.14 6.84
C ALA A 136 3.69 10.25 6.46
N ASN A 137 4.50 9.34 6.99
CA ASN A 137 5.95 9.28 6.80
C ASN A 137 6.37 8.42 5.59
N GLY A 138 5.40 7.91 4.81
CA GLY A 138 5.67 7.02 3.68
C GLY A 138 6.15 5.63 4.05
N GLN A 139 6.00 5.20 5.30
CA GLN A 139 6.24 3.82 5.75
C GLN A 139 4.92 3.05 5.83
N LEU A 140 5.02 1.73 5.85
CA LEU A 140 3.86 0.86 6.05
C LEU A 140 3.47 0.86 7.52
N HIS A 141 2.21 1.18 7.78
CA HIS A 141 1.59 1.13 9.10
C HIS A 141 0.43 0.14 9.09
N THR A 142 0.30 -0.66 10.15
CA THR A 142 -0.87 -1.53 10.35
C THR A 142 -1.62 -1.06 11.59
N VAL A 143 -2.94 -0.90 11.45
CA VAL A 143 -3.84 -0.50 12.53
C VAL A 143 -4.96 -1.50 12.66
N THR A 144 -5.30 -1.83 13.90
CA THR A 144 -6.46 -2.66 14.25
C THR A 144 -7.32 -1.90 15.24
N ILE A 145 -8.57 -1.70 14.90
CA ILE A 145 -9.59 -1.03 15.71
C ILE A 145 -10.59 -2.11 16.09
N ARG A 146 -10.75 -2.34 17.40
CA ARG A 146 -11.73 -3.28 17.91
C ARG A 146 -12.66 -2.53 18.85
N ARG A 147 -13.93 -2.46 18.49
CA ARG A 147 -14.99 -1.91 19.32
C ARG A 147 -15.86 -3.03 19.87
N LEU A 148 -16.23 -2.91 21.13
CA LEU A 148 -17.25 -3.71 21.79
C LEU A 148 -18.05 -2.74 22.67
N THR A 149 -19.34 -2.59 22.38
CA THR A 149 -20.23 -1.62 23.06
C THR A 149 -19.66 -0.19 23.00
N ASP A 150 -19.40 0.43 24.12
CA ASP A 150 -18.78 1.73 24.28
C ASP A 150 -17.24 1.68 24.29
N SER A 151 -16.64 0.51 24.49
CA SER A 151 -15.18 0.37 24.56
C SER A 151 -14.55 0.20 23.17
N VAL A 152 -13.50 0.97 22.90
CA VAL A 152 -12.75 0.94 21.63
C VAL A 152 -11.27 0.78 21.92
N SER A 153 -10.66 -0.30 21.44
CA SER A 153 -9.21 -0.46 21.44
C SER A 153 -8.63 -0.15 20.06
N VAL A 154 -7.57 0.65 20.05
CA VAL A 154 -6.81 1.01 18.86
C VAL A 154 -5.40 0.47 19.02
N GLN A 155 -5.06 -0.52 18.20
CA GLN A 155 -3.74 -1.14 18.17
C GLN A 155 -2.98 -0.67 16.94
N HIS A 156 -1.80 -0.08 17.16
CA HIS A 156 -0.84 0.25 16.12
C HIS A 156 0.30 -0.76 16.15
N GLN A 157 0.58 -1.36 14.99
CA GLN A 157 1.67 -2.30 14.80
C GLN A 157 2.69 -1.73 13.82
N LYS A 158 3.95 -1.68 14.27
CA LYS A 158 5.11 -1.36 13.42
C LYS A 158 6.12 -2.50 13.54
N LYS A 159 6.61 -3.00 12.40
CA LYS A 159 7.50 -4.19 12.33
C LYS A 159 8.76 -4.10 13.22
N THR A 160 9.20 -2.89 13.55
CA THR A 160 10.43 -2.62 14.31
C THR A 160 10.17 -2.00 15.69
N SER A 161 8.92 -1.95 16.17
CA SER A 161 8.58 -1.33 17.45
C SER A 161 7.55 -2.14 18.23
N SER A 162 7.46 -1.91 19.54
CA SER A 162 6.40 -2.50 20.36
C SER A 162 5.03 -2.11 19.84
N ASN A 163 4.07 -3.03 19.94
CA ASN A 163 2.68 -2.73 19.64
C ASN A 163 2.16 -1.71 20.65
N ILE A 164 1.60 -0.62 20.16
CA ILE A 164 0.96 0.40 20.99
C ILE A 164 -0.53 0.11 20.98
N VAL A 165 -1.11 -0.13 22.16
CA VAL A 165 -2.55 -0.33 22.34
C VAL A 165 -3.11 0.83 23.15
N GLU A 166 -4.19 1.43 22.66
CA GLU A 166 -4.86 2.56 23.27
C GLU A 166 -6.35 2.26 23.41
N ASP A 167 -6.85 2.30 24.64
CA ASP A 167 -8.25 2.08 24.93
C ASP A 167 -8.98 3.41 25.14
N PHE A 168 -10.17 3.51 24.56
CA PHE A 168 -11.05 4.66 24.62
C PHE A 168 -12.47 4.19 24.98
N ASN A 169 -13.25 5.10 25.56
CA ASN A 169 -14.67 4.87 25.82
C ASN A 169 -15.51 5.91 25.08
N LEU A 170 -16.56 5.42 24.42
CA LEU A 170 -17.58 6.22 23.78
C LEU A 170 -18.64 6.63 24.81
N THR A 171 -19.31 7.74 24.58
CA THR A 171 -20.40 8.22 25.43
C THR A 171 -21.72 7.45 25.24
N SER A 172 -21.78 6.55 24.26
CA SER A 172 -22.93 5.72 23.95
C SER A 172 -22.46 4.38 23.39
N ASP A 173 -23.18 3.32 23.77
CA ASP A 173 -23.03 1.95 23.30
C ASP A 173 -23.87 1.65 22.03
N GLY A 174 -24.35 2.69 21.34
CA GLY A 174 -25.23 2.58 20.18
C GLY A 174 -24.75 1.59 19.12
N GLU A 175 -25.66 0.84 18.53
CA GLU A 175 -25.33 -0.15 17.51
C GLU A 175 -25.05 0.52 16.16
N PHE A 176 -24.07 0.01 15.42
CA PHE A 176 -23.82 0.48 14.06
C PHE A 176 -24.60 -0.40 13.08
N ASN A 177 -25.73 0.11 12.60
CA ASN A 177 -26.73 -0.70 11.91
C ASN A 177 -26.82 -0.37 10.43
N ALA A 178 -27.39 -1.29 9.64
CA ALA A 178 -27.74 -1.07 8.24
C ALA A 178 -26.61 -0.44 7.39
N ILE A 179 -25.45 -1.10 7.38
CA ILE A 179 -24.30 -0.66 6.57
C ILE A 179 -24.74 -0.57 5.10
N LYS A 180 -24.53 0.60 4.52
CA LYS A 180 -24.84 0.93 3.13
C LYS A 180 -23.63 0.75 2.22
N SER A 181 -22.49 1.29 2.62
CA SER A 181 -21.30 1.34 1.76
C SER A 181 -20.02 1.47 2.57
N LEU A 182 -18.92 1.06 1.93
CA LEU A 182 -17.57 1.14 2.46
C LEU A 182 -16.68 1.78 1.40
N VAL A 183 -16.09 2.92 1.74
CA VAL A 183 -15.18 3.69 0.89
C VAL A 183 -13.77 3.51 1.42
N LEU A 184 -12.86 3.11 0.55
CA LEU A 184 -11.46 2.86 0.87
C LEU A 184 -10.58 3.94 0.25
N GLY A 185 -9.63 4.43 1.06
CA GLY A 185 -8.53 5.25 0.57
C GLY A 185 -7.39 4.39 0.02
N ARG A 186 -6.17 4.90 0.14
CA ARG A 186 -4.96 4.17 -0.24
C ARG A 186 -4.54 3.20 0.87
N VAL A 187 -5.13 2.00 0.85
CA VAL A 187 -4.98 0.97 1.88
C VAL A 187 -4.65 -0.39 1.29
N HIS A 188 -4.18 -1.29 2.15
CA HIS A 188 -3.75 -2.65 1.89
C HIS A 188 -4.31 -3.57 2.98
N VAL A 189 -4.62 -4.82 2.66
CA VAL A 189 -5.06 -5.86 3.63
C VAL A 189 -6.17 -5.36 4.55
N VAL A 190 -7.31 -5.02 3.94
CA VAL A 190 -8.47 -4.56 4.70
C VAL A 190 -9.28 -5.76 5.16
N HIS A 191 -9.47 -5.85 6.48
CA HIS A 191 -10.42 -6.71 7.15
C HIS A 191 -11.50 -5.85 7.81
N PHE A 192 -12.75 -6.19 7.56
CA PHE A 192 -13.90 -5.61 8.24
C PHE A 192 -14.75 -6.78 8.78
N ASN A 193 -14.70 -6.95 10.10
CA ASN A 193 -15.22 -8.12 10.80
C ASN A 193 -14.63 -9.42 10.22
N SER A 194 -15.49 -10.28 9.67
CA SER A 194 -15.09 -11.56 9.07
C SER A 194 -14.84 -11.47 7.56
N ILE A 195 -14.97 -10.29 6.97
CA ILE A 195 -14.88 -10.09 5.52
C ILE A 195 -13.55 -9.39 5.20
N SER A 196 -12.91 -9.83 4.11
CA SER A 196 -11.81 -9.09 3.46
C SER A 196 -12.36 -8.42 2.20
N PRO A 197 -12.84 -7.16 2.25
CA PRO A 197 -13.67 -6.60 1.19
C PRO A 197 -12.97 -6.55 -0.17
N LEU A 198 -11.68 -6.19 -0.19
CA LEU A 198 -10.87 -6.16 -1.42
C LEU A 198 -10.74 -7.56 -2.03
N LYS A 199 -10.47 -8.59 -1.22
CA LYS A 199 -10.35 -9.96 -1.71
C LYS A 199 -11.69 -10.49 -2.24
N ALA A 200 -12.78 -10.25 -1.51
CA ALA A 200 -14.12 -10.69 -1.89
C ALA A 200 -14.51 -10.08 -3.24
N ALA A 201 -14.33 -8.76 -3.38
CA ALA A 201 -14.70 -8.04 -4.58
C ALA A 201 -13.83 -8.40 -5.80
N LEU A 202 -12.51 -8.61 -5.62
CA LEU A 202 -11.60 -8.88 -6.73
C LEU A 202 -11.63 -10.34 -7.22
N LEU A 203 -11.91 -11.31 -6.34
CA LEU A 203 -11.86 -12.73 -6.69
C LEU A 203 -13.24 -13.36 -6.97
N HIS A 204 -14.31 -12.79 -6.43
CA HIS A 204 -15.65 -13.36 -6.54
C HIS A 204 -16.70 -12.32 -6.99
N PRO A 205 -16.51 -11.59 -8.10
CA PRO A 205 -17.37 -10.46 -8.45
C PRO A 205 -18.86 -10.81 -8.59
N ASP A 206 -19.18 -12.02 -9.05
CA ASP A 206 -20.57 -12.46 -9.29
C ASP A 206 -21.25 -13.10 -8.06
N THR A 207 -20.48 -13.50 -7.04
CA THR A 207 -20.97 -14.21 -5.85
C THR A 207 -20.62 -13.51 -4.54
N SER A 208 -19.85 -12.42 -4.60
CA SER A 208 -19.40 -11.63 -3.45
C SER A 208 -20.54 -10.76 -2.93
N PRO A 209 -20.67 -10.62 -1.60
CA PRO A 209 -21.58 -9.64 -0.99
C PRO A 209 -21.08 -8.19 -1.17
N VAL A 210 -19.90 -7.98 -1.76
CA VAL A 210 -19.26 -6.68 -1.95
C VAL A 210 -19.25 -6.30 -3.42
N ILE A 211 -19.74 -5.10 -3.73
CA ILE A 211 -19.81 -4.53 -5.08
C ILE A 211 -18.95 -3.28 -5.12
N ILE A 212 -18.06 -3.19 -6.10
CA ILE A 212 -17.19 -2.05 -6.30
C ILE A 212 -17.96 -0.99 -7.09
N THR A 213 -18.02 0.21 -6.54
CA THR A 213 -18.57 1.38 -7.22
C THR A 213 -17.45 2.41 -7.43
N GLY A 214 -16.98 2.54 -8.67
CA GLY A 214 -15.87 3.43 -9.02
C GLY A 214 -14.54 2.72 -9.31
N PRO A 215 -13.49 3.46 -9.69
CA PRO A 215 -12.21 2.88 -10.10
C PRO A 215 -11.41 2.36 -8.88
N LEU A 216 -10.97 1.11 -8.94
CA LEU A 216 -9.87 0.62 -8.11
C LEU A 216 -8.58 0.69 -8.92
N VAL A 217 -7.51 1.18 -8.31
CA VAL A 217 -6.20 1.24 -8.96
C VAL A 217 -5.21 0.51 -8.08
N GLN A 218 -4.53 -0.49 -8.66
CA GLN A 218 -3.47 -1.20 -7.97
C GLN A 218 -2.38 -0.22 -7.53
N SER A 219 -1.95 -0.33 -6.28
CA SER A 219 -0.84 0.46 -5.77
C SER A 219 0.11 -0.41 -4.96
N ASN A 220 1.39 -0.04 -4.94
CA ASN A 220 2.47 -0.74 -4.24
C ASN A 220 2.47 -0.48 -2.72
N CYS A 221 1.28 -0.39 -2.10
CA CYS A 221 1.15 -0.10 -0.68
C CYS A 221 1.67 -1.21 0.22
N GLY A 222 1.57 -2.48 -0.19
CA GLY A 222 2.03 -3.65 0.57
C GLY A 222 3.42 -4.17 0.21
N SER A 223 3.91 -3.92 -1.01
CA SER A 223 5.17 -4.53 -1.49
C SER A 223 6.42 -3.83 -0.95
N SER A 224 7.14 -4.47 -0.05
CA SER A 224 8.60 -4.29 0.05
C SER A 224 9.23 -4.92 -1.19
N ALA A 225 9.92 -4.15 -2.03
CA ALA A 225 10.65 -4.65 -3.18
C ALA A 225 11.65 -5.75 -2.74
N SER A 226 11.26 -7.02 -2.90
CA SER A 226 12.10 -8.23 -2.82
C SER A 226 11.19 -9.46 -2.71
N ALA A 227 10.53 -9.85 -3.80
CA ALA A 227 10.10 -11.23 -3.97
C ALA A 227 11.14 -11.92 -4.85
N ASN A 228 11.94 -12.80 -4.26
CA ASN A 228 12.83 -13.69 -5.00
C ASN A 228 11.96 -14.52 -5.98
N PRO A 229 12.22 -14.52 -7.30
CA PRO A 229 11.39 -15.23 -8.27
C PRO A 229 11.57 -16.77 -8.23
N TYR A 230 12.44 -17.29 -7.35
CA TYR A 230 12.75 -18.71 -7.24
C TYR A 230 12.17 -19.31 -5.96
N ALA A 231 10.85 -19.39 -5.87
CA ALA A 231 10.20 -20.18 -4.83
C ALA A 231 8.94 -20.85 -5.38
N ALA A 232 9.11 -21.65 -6.43
CA ALA A 232 8.18 -22.72 -6.78
C ALA A 232 8.86 -23.68 -7.75
N GLU A 233 9.49 -24.73 -7.24
CA GLU A 233 9.62 -25.97 -8.01
C GLU A 233 9.43 -27.15 -7.06
N ASN A 234 8.21 -27.70 -7.09
CA ASN A 234 7.89 -28.95 -6.42
C ASN A 234 8.52 -30.09 -7.20
N THR A 235 9.44 -30.84 -6.59
CA THR A 235 9.81 -32.16 -7.11
C THR A 235 9.56 -33.21 -6.03
N HIS A 236 8.69 -34.17 -6.35
CA HIS A 236 8.37 -35.32 -5.53
C HIS A 236 9.63 -36.17 -5.30
N HIS A 237 10.06 -36.33 -4.05
CA HIS A 237 11.02 -37.37 -3.69
C HIS A 237 10.26 -38.61 -3.24
N LEU A 238 10.15 -39.57 -4.16
CA LEU A 238 9.93 -40.98 -3.83
C LEU A 238 11.26 -41.52 -3.29
N SER A 239 11.28 -41.86 -2.01
CA SER A 239 12.43 -42.51 -1.37
C SER A 239 12.35 -44.01 -1.62
N ASP A 240 13.32 -44.58 -2.34
CA ASP A 240 13.81 -45.94 -2.05
C ASP A 240 15.15 -46.25 -2.75
N GLN A 241 15.95 -47.08 -2.07
CA GLN A 241 17.21 -47.76 -2.45
C GLN A 241 18.58 -47.11 -2.16
N SER A 242 19.10 -47.45 -0.96
CA SER A 242 20.31 -48.28 -0.72
C SER A 242 21.41 -48.36 -1.79
N GLY A 243 22.64 -47.90 -1.48
CA GLY A 243 23.86 -48.32 -2.18
C GLY A 243 25.12 -47.46 -2.01
N SER A 244 25.94 -47.79 -1.01
CA SER A 244 27.43 -47.81 -0.94
C SER A 244 28.34 -47.02 -1.92
N VAL A 245 29.30 -46.29 -1.30
CA VAL A 245 30.73 -45.99 -1.68
C VAL A 245 31.05 -45.07 -2.86
N GLY A 246 31.89 -44.06 -2.60
CA GLY A 246 32.80 -43.48 -3.59
C GLY A 246 33.16 -42.01 -3.36
N SER A 247 34.36 -41.75 -2.81
CA SER A 247 35.02 -40.43 -2.84
C SER A 247 35.19 -39.94 -4.29
N GLY A 248 34.77 -38.71 -4.57
CA GLY A 248 34.95 -38.06 -5.87
C GLY A 248 34.57 -36.58 -5.84
N GLN A 249 35.50 -35.73 -6.25
CA GLN A 249 35.43 -34.27 -6.28
C GLN A 249 34.21 -33.73 -7.05
N PRO A 250 33.67 -32.54 -6.72
CA PRO A 250 32.60 -31.94 -7.50
C PRO A 250 33.16 -31.41 -8.83
N LEU A 251 32.72 -32.04 -9.91
CA LEU A 251 32.88 -31.55 -11.28
C LEU A 251 32.10 -30.24 -11.41
N VAL A 252 32.81 -29.13 -11.51
CA VAL A 252 32.21 -27.81 -11.80
C VAL A 252 31.78 -27.82 -13.26
N ASN A 253 30.48 -28.01 -13.52
CA ASN A 253 29.91 -27.74 -14.83
C ASN A 253 29.97 -26.22 -15.08
N ALA A 254 31.05 -25.79 -15.72
CA ALA A 254 31.17 -24.48 -16.32
C ALA A 254 30.15 -24.39 -17.46
N ILE A 255 28.97 -23.86 -17.16
CA ILE A 255 28.06 -23.33 -18.19
C ILE A 255 28.76 -22.10 -18.75
N ARG A 256 29.49 -22.30 -19.85
CA ARG A 256 30.08 -21.25 -20.66
C ARG A 256 28.94 -20.45 -21.31
N THR A 257 28.41 -19.47 -20.59
CA THR A 257 27.61 -18.41 -21.18
C THR A 257 28.57 -17.42 -21.83
N ASP A 258 28.37 -17.13 -23.11
CA ASP A 258 29.14 -16.15 -23.89
C ASP A 258 28.98 -14.72 -23.34
N SER A 259 29.59 -14.48 -22.20
CA SER A 259 29.55 -13.24 -21.42
C SER A 259 30.41 -12.13 -22.06
N ALA A 260 31.26 -12.49 -23.03
CA ALA A 260 32.10 -11.57 -23.77
C ALA A 260 31.32 -10.75 -24.81
N LEU A 261 30.30 -11.32 -25.44
CA LEU A 261 29.48 -10.63 -26.45
C LEU A 261 28.57 -9.57 -25.80
N ILE A 262 27.96 -9.91 -24.66
CA ILE A 262 27.07 -9.00 -23.92
C ILE A 262 27.88 -7.83 -23.32
N GLY A 263 29.06 -8.10 -22.77
CA GLY A 263 29.97 -7.05 -22.27
C GLY A 263 30.49 -6.14 -23.40
N GLY A 264 30.80 -6.70 -24.57
CA GLY A 264 31.26 -5.94 -25.73
C GLY A 264 30.21 -4.97 -26.27
N VAL A 265 28.95 -5.41 -26.39
CA VAL A 265 27.86 -4.54 -26.85
C VAL A 265 27.63 -3.37 -25.89
N ILE A 266 27.64 -3.65 -24.58
CA ILE A 266 27.49 -2.61 -23.55
C ILE A 266 28.64 -1.60 -23.61
N ALA A 267 29.89 -2.07 -23.77
CA ALA A 267 31.06 -1.20 -23.89
C ALA A 267 31.00 -0.28 -25.11
N VAL A 268 30.54 -0.79 -26.26
CA VAL A 268 30.38 0.00 -27.49
C VAL A 268 29.31 1.07 -27.32
N VAL A 269 28.17 0.73 -26.71
CA VAL A 269 27.09 1.70 -26.46
C VAL A 269 27.56 2.83 -25.54
N ILE A 270 28.27 2.50 -24.46
CA ILE A 270 28.84 3.50 -23.55
C ILE A 270 29.84 4.39 -24.28
N PHE A 271 30.71 3.82 -25.11
CA PHE A 271 31.71 4.58 -25.86
C PHE A 271 31.08 5.58 -26.83
N VAL A 272 30.02 5.20 -27.53
CA VAL A 272 29.27 6.09 -28.44
C VAL A 272 28.60 7.23 -27.67
N ILE A 273 28.02 6.95 -26.50
CA ILE A 273 27.39 7.99 -25.67
C ILE A 273 28.44 8.99 -25.17
N VAL A 274 29.57 8.51 -24.63
CA VAL A 274 30.63 9.37 -24.09
C VAL A 274 31.27 10.23 -25.18
N THR A 275 31.49 9.68 -26.37
CA THR A 275 32.04 10.44 -27.51
C THR A 275 31.05 11.50 -28.01
N GLY A 276 29.76 11.18 -28.08
CA GLY A 276 28.70 12.15 -28.39
C GLY A 276 28.64 13.31 -27.38
N LEU A 277 28.74 13.02 -26.08
CA LEU A 277 28.81 14.02 -25.01
C LEU A 277 30.07 14.89 -25.10
N ALA A 278 31.22 14.31 -25.45
CA ALA A 278 32.46 15.07 -25.63
C ALA A 278 32.41 16.01 -26.84
N ILE A 279 31.80 15.58 -27.95
CA ILE A 279 31.63 16.40 -29.16
C ILE A 279 30.66 17.55 -28.89
N THR A 280 29.51 17.27 -28.25
CA THR A 280 28.54 18.31 -27.88
C THR A 280 29.13 19.31 -26.88
N ALA A 281 29.88 18.84 -25.88
CA ALA A 281 30.59 19.72 -24.95
C ALA A 281 31.62 20.61 -25.68
N ARG A 282 32.43 20.06 -26.59
CA ARG A 282 33.36 20.85 -27.42
C ARG A 282 32.65 21.85 -28.31
N PHE A 283 31.51 21.48 -28.90
CA PHE A 283 30.71 22.36 -29.74
C PHE A 283 30.15 23.54 -28.94
N LEU A 284 29.59 23.29 -27.75
CA LEU A 284 29.11 24.33 -26.85
C LEU A 284 30.25 25.22 -26.37
N TYR A 285 31.42 24.65 -26.08
CA TYR A 285 32.59 25.42 -25.65
C TYR A 285 33.13 26.33 -26.77
N ARG A 286 33.19 25.85 -28.01
CA ARG A 286 33.57 26.67 -29.17
C ARG A 286 32.55 27.78 -29.46
N ARG A 287 31.26 27.50 -29.31
CA ARG A 287 30.20 28.52 -29.49
C ARG A 287 30.27 29.60 -28.41
N LYS A 288 30.71 29.26 -27.20
CA LYS A 288 30.91 30.22 -26.10
C LYS A 288 32.08 31.18 -26.35
N GLU A 289 33.16 30.71 -27.00
CA GLU A 289 34.26 31.58 -27.47
C GLU A 289 33.81 32.57 -28.55
N THR A 290 32.80 32.22 -29.37
CA THR A 290 32.24 33.13 -30.38
C THR A 290 31.41 34.27 -29.76
N TYR A 291 30.71 34.02 -28.65
CA TYR A 291 29.98 35.08 -27.91
C TYR A 291 30.94 36.00 -27.14
N ARG A 292 32.01 35.45 -26.53
CA ARG A 292 32.94 36.26 -25.74
C ARG A 292 33.77 37.24 -26.59
N ASN A 293 34.07 36.91 -27.84
CA ASN A 293 34.78 37.82 -28.75
C ASN A 293 33.90 38.97 -29.29
N GLN A 294 32.58 38.94 -29.07
CA GLN A 294 31.66 40.00 -29.49
C GLN A 294 31.45 41.05 -28.39
N GLU A 295 31.75 40.71 -27.13
CA GLU A 295 31.63 41.60 -25.96
C GLU A 295 32.89 42.47 -25.73
N VAL A 296 34.03 42.14 -26.35
CA VAL A 296 35.33 42.86 -26.17
C VAL A 296 35.54 44.00 -27.18
N LYS A 297 34.51 44.35 -27.99
CA LYS A 297 34.63 45.36 -29.04
C LYS A 297 33.75 46.61 -28.91
N ASP A 298 33.12 46.85 -27.75
CA ASP A 298 32.54 48.16 -27.46
C ASP A 298 33.27 48.79 -26.27
N VAL A 299 34.00 49.87 -26.56
CA VAL A 299 35.03 50.48 -25.73
C VAL A 299 34.66 51.95 -25.52
N LYS A 300 34.72 52.36 -24.25
CA LYS A 300 34.92 53.74 -23.70
C LYS A 300 33.74 54.71 -23.74
N GLN A 301 33.58 55.66 -22.81
CA GLN A 301 34.21 56.04 -21.53
C GLN A 301 33.53 57.35 -21.07
N GLU A 302 33.27 57.49 -19.75
CA GLU A 302 33.08 58.71 -18.90
C GLU A 302 32.13 59.84 -19.37
N ASP A 303 31.43 60.62 -18.53
CA ASP A 303 31.81 61.22 -17.24
C ASP A 303 30.56 61.75 -16.49
N SER A 304 30.65 61.69 -15.16
CA SER A 304 30.05 62.49 -14.06
C SER A 304 28.55 62.85 -13.89
N PRO A 305 28.11 63.06 -12.62
CA PRO A 305 26.70 63.11 -12.20
C PRO A 305 26.24 64.49 -11.72
N ASP A 306 24.92 64.75 -11.72
CA ASP A 306 24.30 65.73 -10.80
C ASP A 306 22.81 65.42 -10.54
N PHE A 307 22.40 65.64 -9.28
CA PHE A 307 21.10 65.39 -8.65
C PHE A 307 20.10 66.59 -8.82
N PRO A 308 18.91 66.65 -8.18
CA PRO A 308 17.59 66.28 -8.71
C PRO A 308 16.61 67.48 -8.74
N PHE A 309 15.46 67.41 -9.44
CA PHE A 309 14.36 68.34 -9.14
C PHE A 309 12.98 67.75 -9.36
N ASN A 310 12.11 68.07 -8.39
CA ASN A 310 10.74 67.62 -8.19
C ASN A 310 9.73 68.56 -8.88
N SER A 311 8.48 68.08 -8.99
CA SER A 311 7.19 68.80 -9.09
C SER A 311 6.40 68.79 -10.42
N GLN A 312 5.46 67.83 -10.48
CA GLN A 312 4.00 67.97 -10.59
C GLN A 312 3.37 69.10 -11.44
N THR A 313 2.58 68.73 -12.46
CA THR A 313 1.13 69.03 -12.70
C THR A 313 0.70 68.42 -14.05
N ASP A 314 -0.26 67.48 -14.06
CA ASP A 314 -1.67 67.60 -14.52
C ASP A 314 -1.83 68.12 -15.97
N SER A 315 -2.63 67.56 -16.89
CA SER A 315 -3.90 66.81 -16.79
C SER A 315 -4.42 66.41 -18.19
N GLN A 316 -5.36 65.44 -18.24
CA GLN A 316 -6.44 65.13 -19.21
C GLN A 316 -6.55 63.62 -19.50
N ILE A 317 -7.34 62.88 -18.71
CA ILE A 317 -8.78 62.56 -18.91
C ILE A 317 -9.01 61.64 -20.12
N VAL A 318 -9.26 60.34 -19.87
CA VAL A 318 -10.54 59.67 -20.17
C VAL A 318 -10.82 58.64 -19.07
N SER A 319 -12.03 58.74 -18.54
CA SER A 319 -12.63 58.03 -17.42
C SER A 319 -13.17 56.64 -17.80
N THR A 320 -13.10 55.68 -16.87
CA THR A 320 -14.21 54.89 -16.25
C THR A 320 -13.60 53.68 -15.53
N GLU A 321 -13.42 53.76 -14.20
CA GLU A 321 -14.32 53.20 -13.16
C GLU A 321 -14.39 51.65 -13.10
N THR A 322 -13.40 51.06 -12.41
CA THR A 322 -13.46 50.31 -11.11
C THR A 322 -14.62 49.29 -10.82
N PRO A 323 -14.65 48.55 -9.68
CA PRO A 323 -14.24 47.14 -9.58
C PRO A 323 -15.32 46.23 -8.93
N LYS A 324 -14.89 45.00 -8.54
CA LYS A 324 -15.59 43.99 -7.71
C LYS A 324 -16.58 43.13 -8.54
N GLU A 325 -16.72 41.83 -8.32
CA GLU A 325 -16.91 41.11 -7.06
C GLU A 325 -16.82 39.59 -7.31
N TYR A 326 -16.83 38.80 -6.24
CA TYR A 326 -16.84 37.33 -6.22
C TYR A 326 -18.20 36.71 -6.65
N PHE A 327 -18.24 35.37 -6.60
CA PHE A 327 -19.38 34.40 -6.68
C PHE A 327 -19.54 33.71 -8.04
N ILE A 328 -19.76 32.40 -8.15
CA ILE A 328 -20.22 31.35 -7.20
C ILE A 328 -19.28 30.13 -7.25
#